data_AF-A0A1E3H403-F1
#
_entry.id   AF-A0A1E3H403-F1
#
_cell.length_a   1.000
_cell.length_b   1.000
_cell.length_c   1.000
_cell.angle_alpha   90.00
_cell.angle_beta   90.00
_cell.angle_gamma   90.00
#
_symmetry.space_group_name_H-M   'P 1'
#
loop_
_entity.id
_entity.type
_entity.pdbx_description
1 polymer ?
#
loop_
_entity_poly.entity_id
_entity_poly.type
_entity_poly.pdbx_seq_one_letter_code
_entity_poly.pdbx_strand_id
1 'polypeptide(L)'
;MLSIFDLLALLLAATAGFAWVNHVYLGLPHTIGLMIMGLLSSLLLIAGELLVPRVHIYEDLTSIIRHIDFQRIVLDGMLAFLLFAGALHVDFSQMRRRRWSIGAMATVAW
;
A
#
# COMPACT_ATOMS: atom_id res chain seq x y z
N MET A 1 -15.57 18.92 3.17
CA MET A 1 -14.15 18.70 2.81
C MET A 1 -13.72 17.44 3.53
N LEU A 2 -13.29 16.40 2.81
CA LEU A 2 -12.78 15.20 3.47
C LEU A 2 -11.43 15.53 4.11
N SER A 3 -11.30 15.27 5.41
CA SER A 3 -10.03 15.40 6.12
C SER A 3 -9.07 14.29 5.68
N ILE A 4 -7.76 14.49 5.86
CA ILE A 4 -6.75 13.42 5.69
C ILE A 4 -7.11 12.18 6.52
N PHE A 5 -7.73 12.38 7.70
CA PHE A 5 -8.16 11.29 8.56
C PHE A 5 -9.36 10.52 7.99
N ASP A 6 -10.31 11.19 7.33
CA ASP A 6 -11.45 10.53 6.69
C ASP A 6 -10.99 9.68 5.52
N LEU A 7 -10.04 10.20 4.74
CA LEU A 7 -9.41 9.46 3.64
C LEU A 7 -8.64 8.24 4.15
N LEU A 8 -7.84 8.40 5.21
CA LEU A 8 -7.13 7.29 5.85
C LEU A 8 -8.11 6.25 6.40
N ALA A 9 -9.20 6.68 7.05
CA ALA A 9 -10.24 5.80 7.55
C ALA A 9 -10.92 5.02 6.41
N LEU A 10 -11.24 5.70 5.30
CA LEU A 10 -11.82 5.08 4.11
C LEU A 10 -10.86 4.04 3.49
N LEU A 11 -9.59 4.40 3.30
CA LEU A 11 -8.56 3.50 2.77
C LEU A 11 -8.32 2.30 3.68
N LEU A 12 -8.27 2.51 5.00
CA LEU A 12 -8.14 1.44 5.99
C LEU A 12 -9.36 0.52 5.99
N ALA A 13 -10.58 1.08 5.96
CA ALA A 13 -11.81 0.30 5.90
C ALA A 13 -11.90 -0.51 4.60
N ALA A 14 -11.56 0.08 3.46
CA ALA A 14 -11.52 -0.62 2.17
C ALA A 14 -10.46 -1.74 2.18
N THR A 15 -9.27 -1.46 2.69
CA THR A 15 -8.19 -2.45 2.83
C THR A 15 -8.60 -3.60 3.75
N ALA A 16 -9.23 -3.30 4.89
CA ALA A 16 -9.75 -4.31 5.81
C ALA A 16 -10.86 -5.14 5.17
N GLY A 17 -11.75 -4.52 4.40
CA GLY A 17 -12.77 -5.22 3.62
C GLY A 17 -12.15 -6.19 2.60
N PHE A 18 -11.20 -5.74 1.80
CA PHE A 18 -10.48 -6.60 0.85
C PHE A 18 -9.67 -7.69 1.54
N ALA A 19 -9.03 -7.38 2.67
CA ALA A 19 -8.31 -8.36 3.47
C ALA A 19 -9.24 -9.45 4.04
N TRP A 20 -10.42 -9.06 4.53
CA TRP A 20 -11.44 -9.98 5.01
C TRP A 20 -11.98 -10.86 3.89
N VAL A 21 -12.33 -10.27 2.74
CA VAL A 21 -12.75 -11.01 1.54
C VAL A 21 -11.66 -11.98 1.10
N ASN A 22 -10.40 -11.55 1.08
CA ASN A 22 -9.26 -12.41 0.73
C ASN A 22 -9.09 -13.59 1.72
N HIS A 23 -9.23 -13.31 3.02
CA HIS A 23 -9.11 -14.33 4.06
C HIS A 23 -10.26 -15.36 4.02
N VAL A 24 -11.49 -14.93 3.70
CA VAL A 24 -12.65 -15.82 3.68
C VAL A 24 -12.77 -16.62 2.38
N TYR A 25 -12.50 -16.01 1.22
CA TYR A 25 -12.83 -16.61 -0.08
C TYR A 25 -11.63 -17.15 -0.87
N LEU A 26 -10.43 -16.57 -0.73
CA LEU A 26 -9.30 -16.87 -1.64
C LEU A 26 -8.13 -17.60 -0.97
N GLY A 27 -7.89 -17.37 0.33
CA GLY A 27 -6.77 -18.01 1.04
C GLY A 27 -5.38 -17.65 0.50
N LEU A 28 -5.27 -16.59 -0.31
CA LEU A 28 -4.02 -16.14 -0.90
C LEU A 28 -3.15 -15.38 0.13
N PRO A 29 -1.81 -15.38 -0.02
CA PRO A 29 -0.92 -14.55 0.80
C PRO A 29 -1.40 -13.10 0.83
N HIS A 30 -1.46 -12.51 2.02
CA HIS A 30 -2.14 -11.24 2.29
C HIS A 30 -1.81 -10.13 1.29
N THR A 31 -0.52 -9.95 0.96
CA THR A 31 -0.06 -8.93 0.01
C THR A 31 -0.53 -9.19 -1.43
N ILE A 32 -0.52 -10.45 -1.88
CA ILE A 32 -0.92 -10.83 -3.24
C ILE A 32 -2.44 -10.68 -3.39
N GLY A 33 -3.20 -11.14 -2.39
CA GLY A 33 -4.65 -11.05 -2.38
C GLY A 33 -5.17 -9.61 -2.45
N LEU A 34 -4.55 -8.71 -1.68
CA LEU A 34 -4.90 -7.29 -1.70
C LEU A 34 -4.59 -6.64 -3.06
N MET A 35 -3.44 -6.98 -3.66
CA MET A 35 -3.04 -6.46 -4.98
C MET A 35 -4.02 -6.89 -6.08
N ILE A 36 -4.41 -8.17 -6.11
CA ILE A 36 -5.37 -8.69 -7.09
C ILE A 36 -6.75 -8.05 -6.88
N MET A 37 -7.20 -7.89 -5.64
CA MET A 37 -8.47 -7.23 -5.34
C MET A 37 -8.49 -5.77 -5.78
N GLY A 38 -7.40 -5.03 -5.56
CA GLY A 38 -7.27 -3.66 -6.07
C GLY A 38 -7.33 -3.60 -7.60
N LEU A 39 -6.63 -4.51 -8.28
CA LEU A 39 -6.66 -4.60 -9.75
C LEU A 39 -8.05 -4.95 -10.28
N LEU A 40 -8.72 -5.95 -9.69
CA LEU A 40 -10.09 -6.33 -10.04
C LEU A 40 -11.06 -5.18 -9.80
N SER A 41 -10.94 -4.47 -8.67
CA SER A 41 -11.74 -3.29 -8.39
C SER A 41 -11.55 -2.20 -9.44
N SER A 42 -10.32 -1.97 -9.91
CA SER A 42 -10.03 -1.04 -11.00
C SER A 42 -10.67 -1.49 -12.32
N LEU A 43 -10.57 -2.77 -12.66
CA LEU A 43 -11.20 -3.32 -13.86
C LEU A 43 -12.73 -3.22 -13.81
N LEU A 44 -13.33 -3.52 -12.66
CA LEU A 44 -14.78 -3.44 -12.45
C LEU A 44 -15.29 -2.01 -12.56
N LEU A 45 -14.53 -1.02 -12.09
CA LEU A 45 -14.87 0.39 -12.26
C LEU A 45 -14.92 0.76 -13.75
N ILE A 46 -13.89 0.38 -14.53
CA ILE A 46 -13.84 0.65 -15.97
C ILE A 46 -14.97 -0.07 -16.71
N ALA A 47 -15.23 -1.35 -16.37
CA ALA A 47 -16.31 -2.13 -16.97
C ALA A 47 -17.70 -1.56 -16.63
N GLY A 48 -17.90 -1.08 -15.41
CA GLY A 48 -19.15 -0.47 -14.95
C GLY A 48 -19.47 0.82 -15.70
N GLU A 49 -18.47 1.65 -15.96
CA GLU A 49 -18.62 2.90 -16.73
C GLU A 49 -19.01 2.63 -18.19
N LEU A 50 -18.46 1.57 -18.79
CA LEU A 50 -18.81 1.15 -20.16
C LEU A 50 -20.25 0.62 -20.27
N LEU A 51 -20.76 -0.05 -19.23
CA LEU A 51 -22.10 -0.65 -19.21
C LEU A 51 -23.19 0.37 -18.82
N VAL A 52 -22.86 1.36 -17.99
CA VAL A 52 -23.81 2.40 -17.54
C VAL A 52 -23.17 3.80 -17.63
N PRO A 53 -23.27 4.48 -18.79
CA PRO A 53 -22.63 5.79 -19.04
C PRO A 53 -23.14 6.95 -18.16
N ARG A 54 -24.12 6.72 -17.28
CA ARG A 54 -24.71 7.76 -16.43
C ARG A 54 -24.01 7.94 -15.09
N VAL A 55 -23.09 7.05 -14.73
CA VAL A 55 -22.49 6.99 -13.40
C VAL A 55 -20.98 7.27 -13.49
N HIS A 56 -20.59 8.52 -13.26
CA HIS A 56 -19.19 8.99 -13.34
C HIS A 56 -18.41 8.73 -12.03
N ILE A 57 -18.54 7.54 -11.45
CA ILE A 57 -17.83 7.18 -10.20
C ILE A 57 -16.31 7.28 -10.38
N TYR A 58 -15.81 6.97 -11.58
CA TYR A 58 -14.39 7.04 -11.89
C TYR A 58 -13.83 8.46 -11.79
N GLU A 59 -14.55 9.48 -12.28
CA GLU A 59 -14.08 10.87 -12.25
C GLU A 59 -14.00 11.42 -10.83
N ASP A 60 -15.01 11.13 -10.00
CA ASP A 60 -15.06 11.56 -8.60
C ASP A 60 -13.93 10.90 -7.78
N LEU A 61 -13.70 9.59 -7.95
CA LEU A 61 -12.59 8.90 -7.29
C LEU A 61 -11.23 9.43 -7.79
N THR A 62 -11.07 9.62 -9.09
CA THR A 62 -9.81 10.10 -9.69
C THR A 62 -9.51 11.53 -9.26
N SER A 63 -10.55 12.38 -9.11
CA SER A 63 -10.44 13.70 -8.50
C SER A 63 -9.84 13.60 -7.10
N ILE A 64 -10.40 12.77 -6.22
CA ILE A 64 -9.92 12.61 -4.84
C ILE A 64 -8.48 12.08 -4.81
N ILE A 65 -8.17 11.06 -5.62
CA ILE A 65 -6.84 10.44 -5.64
C ILE A 65 -5.78 11.39 -6.20
N ARG A 66 -6.09 12.24 -7.20
CA ARG A 66 -5.14 13.22 -7.75
C ARG A 66 -4.71 14.30 -6.76
N HIS A 67 -5.50 14.55 -5.71
CA HIS A 67 -5.10 15.48 -4.64
C HIS A 67 -4.12 14.84 -3.65
N ILE A 68 -3.87 13.53 -3.74
CA ILE A 68 -2.98 12.80 -2.86
C ILE A 68 -1.57 12.81 -3.45
N ASP A 69 -0.63 13.46 -2.75
CA ASP A 69 0.79 13.29 -3.02
C ASP A 69 1.28 11.99 -2.37
N PHE A 70 1.11 10.89 -3.10
CA PHE A 70 1.52 9.55 -2.65
C PHE A 70 3.01 9.49 -2.35
N GLN A 71 3.83 10.19 -3.14
CA GLN A 71 5.27 10.24 -2.94
C GLN A 71 5.59 10.88 -1.60
N ARG A 72 4.96 12.02 -1.29
CA ARG A 72 5.15 12.71 -0.01
C ARG A 72 4.70 11.84 1.18
N ILE A 73 3.54 11.19 1.07
CA ILE A 73 3.03 10.34 2.16
C ILE A 73 3.97 9.16 2.42
N VAL A 74 4.43 8.50 1.35
CA VAL A 74 5.26 7.30 1.47
C VAL A 74 6.69 7.67 1.87
N LEU A 75 7.33 8.62 1.17
CA LEU A 75 8.74 8.96 1.40
C LEU A 75 8.94 9.79 2.66
N ASP A 76 8.13 10.83 2.89
CA ASP A 76 8.33 11.72 4.05
C ASP A 76 7.66 11.16 5.31
N GLY A 77 6.58 10.41 5.16
CA GLY A 77 5.82 9.84 6.27
C GLY A 77 6.18 8.39 6.57
N MET A 78 5.75 7.48 5.72
CA MET A 78 5.78 6.04 6.01
C MET A 78 7.19 5.45 6.02
N LEU A 79 8.10 5.94 5.17
CA LEU A 79 9.44 5.37 5.00
C LEU A 79 10.26 5.40 6.29
N ALA A 80 10.17 6.47 7.08
CA ALA A 80 10.84 6.54 8.38
C ALA A 80 10.35 5.42 9.32
N PHE A 81 9.03 5.19 9.39
CA PHE A 81 8.45 4.10 10.17
C PHE A 81 8.82 2.72 9.61
N LEU A 82 8.86 2.56 8.29
CA LEU A 82 9.25 1.31 7.62
C LEU A 82 10.72 0.97 7.88
N LEU A 83 11.62 1.95 7.78
CA LEU A 83 13.04 1.77 8.11
C LEU A 83 13.24 1.45 9.58
N PHE A 84 12.50 2.08 10.47
CA PHE A 84 12.51 1.78 11.90
C PHE A 84 12.00 0.35 12.19
N ALA A 85 10.85 -0.03 11.62
CA ALA A 85 10.30 -1.37 11.76
C ALA A 85 11.23 -2.45 11.19
N GLY A 86 11.90 -2.14 10.06
CA GLY A 86 12.94 -2.97 9.48
C GLY A 86 14.11 -3.15 10.43
N ALA A 87 14.61 -2.06 11.04
CA ALA A 87 15.70 -2.09 12.02
C ALA A 87 15.34 -2.90 13.29
N LEU A 88 14.08 -2.85 13.75
CA LEU A 88 13.61 -3.64 14.90
C LEU A 88 13.57 -5.16 14.62
N HIS A 89 13.33 -5.58 13.37
CA HIS A 89 13.35 -6.99 12.98
C HIS A 89 14.77 -7.53 12.73
N VAL A 90 15.80 -6.67 12.68
CA VAL A 90 17.18 -7.10 12.46
C VAL A 90 17.74 -7.75 13.73
N ASP A 91 18.17 -8.99 13.61
CA ASP A 91 18.90 -9.69 14.66
C ASP A 91 20.31 -9.09 14.82
N PHE A 92 20.49 -8.31 15.88
CA PHE A 92 21.77 -7.69 16.25
C PHE A 92 22.91 -8.71 16.39
N SER A 93 22.63 -9.95 16.79
CA SER A 93 23.65 -10.98 16.95
C SER A 93 24.19 -11.46 15.59
N GLN A 94 23.31 -11.60 14.60
CA GLN A 94 23.69 -11.96 13.23
C GLN A 94 24.32 -10.79 12.49
N MET A 95 23.82 -9.58 12.71
CA MET A 95 24.41 -8.36 12.15
C MET A 95 25.86 -8.19 12.60
N ARG A 96 26.15 -8.37 13.91
CA ARG A 96 27.51 -8.26 14.44
C ARG A 96 28.46 -9.29 13.83
N ARG A 97 27.98 -10.52 13.58
CA ARG A 97 28.78 -11.59 12.96
C ARG A 97 29.16 -11.27 11.50
N ARG A 98 28.31 -10.54 10.77
CA ARG A 98 28.53 -10.16 9.36
C ARG A 98 28.82 -8.67 9.15
N ARG A 99 29.23 -7.95 10.20
CA ARG A 99 29.40 -6.48 10.20
C ARG A 99 30.25 -5.93 9.05
N TRP A 100 31.32 -6.63 8.67
CA TRP A 100 32.22 -6.22 7.60
C TRP A 100 31.59 -6.37 6.21
N SER A 101 30.85 -7.44 5.98
CA SER A 101 30.16 -7.67 4.70
C SER A 101 28.98 -6.72 4.53
N ILE A 102 28.20 -6.49 5.60
CA ILE A 102 27.08 -5.53 5.59
C ILE A 102 27.62 -4.11 5.41
N GLY A 103 28.68 -3.73 6.14
CA GLY A 103 29.32 -2.43 6.03
C GLY A 103 29.85 -2.15 4.63
N ALA A 104 30.60 -3.09 4.04
CA ALA A 104 31.12 -2.95 2.67
C ALA A 104 30.00 -2.82 1.62
N MET A 105 28.93 -3.61 1.76
CA MET A 105 27.76 -3.50 0.88
C MET A 105 27.05 -2.14 0.99
N ALA A 106 26.99 -1.57 2.20
CA ALA A 106 26.29 -0.32 2.44
C ALA A 106 27.11 0.94 2.06
N THR A 107 28.45 0.87 2.08
CA THR A 107 29.31 2.05 1.83
C THR A 107 30.08 2.02 0.52
N VAL A 108 30.53 0.84 0.06
CA VAL A 108 31.41 0.72 -1.11
C VAL A 108 30.67 0.18 -2.34
N ALA A 109 29.66 -0.67 -2.11
CA ALA A 109 28.91 -1.33 -3.19
C ALA A 109 27.56 -0.67 -3.53
N TRP A 110 27.26 0.48 -2.92
CA TRP A 110 26.05 1.27 -3.18
C TRP A 110 26.34 2.44 -4.10
#